data_AF-V5BJG0-F1
#
_entry.id   AF-V5BJG0-F1
#
_cell.length_a   1.000
_cell.length_b   1.000
_cell.length_c   1.000
_cell.angle_alpha   90.00
_cell.angle_beta   90.00
_cell.angle_gamma   90.00
#
_symmetry.space_group_name_H-M   'P 1'
#
loop_
_entity.id
_entity.type
_entity.pdbx_description
1 polymer ?
#
loop_
_entity_poly.entity_id
_entity_poly.type
_entity_poly.pdbx_seq_one_letter_code
_entity_poly.pdbx_strand_id
1 'polypeptide(L)'
;MTQIGRAASLLYGAVAFHLDFRFERLLCEFERDRPICMCQNRFLCCTSRVPGRKRDRKVCYCELPALSKDELASKSVEYVFSAHPPQHCIVIQRNRFFSLNVVKDDGSIVDVEDIVVALKLIEERVVSHEEAGPPVGLLTTMNRSAWFEAREHLKHLGNYETLRAIQSAIICVALDSVEVITSDEAARIFLHGSGTNRWFDRHNIIVTRDGWAGVNWEHSVADGTATLRLADCMYQSDCDHVFTESLIAELSTDASRRTRASVLITDLRWVLDSTVNEIMKKAFRDYKQMIEVNETAVLRFRHFGGAQIKHVKASPDAFVQIAFQLTYYRLFGRACGTYEAASTRTFLHGRTECVRSATRAALDFCRASSDPIFGQSTGSALPAQRELMREAMRQHSENMLLAKKAQGIDRHLFGLRLQAVKHGIPLPDIFENPVFKRSAHWNMSTSHCGSSSLSLFGFGSVVGDGFGIGYMIKNDHIDVCITSKYTHPYTSSKVFATILQASLLHMMGIVESESSHQRAEARTLLFTHPTGFNDFKYDPEEGFVYEAFKE
;
A
#
# COMPACT_ATOMS: atom_id res chain seq x y z
N MET A 1 21.24 0.44 11.92
CA MET A 1 20.38 1.19 12.86
C MET A 1 19.66 0.19 13.73
N THR A 2 19.50 0.47 15.02
CA THR A 2 18.80 -0.44 15.95
C THR A 2 17.28 -0.34 15.76
N GLN A 3 16.54 -1.37 16.17
CA GLN A 3 15.07 -1.35 16.15
C GLN A 3 14.50 -0.17 16.94
N ILE A 4 14.94 0.00 18.19
CA ILE A 4 14.44 1.06 19.09
C ILE A 4 14.79 2.46 18.56
N GLY A 5 16.03 2.65 18.12
CA GLY A 5 16.49 3.93 17.56
C GLY A 5 15.65 4.36 16.36
N ARG A 6 15.49 3.46 15.39
CA ARG A 6 14.68 3.71 14.19
C ARG A 6 13.21 3.95 14.52
N ALA A 7 12.64 3.17 15.44
CA ALA A 7 11.26 3.37 15.88
C ALA A 7 11.05 4.76 16.50
N ALA A 8 11.98 5.22 17.33
CA ALA A 8 11.92 6.55 17.94
C ALA A 8 12.00 7.66 16.89
N SER A 9 12.96 7.59 15.96
CA SER A 9 13.14 8.60 14.91
C SER A 9 11.95 8.68 13.95
N LEU A 10 11.41 7.53 13.51
CA LEU A 10 10.20 7.49 12.68
C LEU A 10 8.98 8.06 13.42
N LEU A 11 8.82 7.71 14.70
CA LEU A 11 7.73 8.23 15.52
C LEU A 11 7.84 9.75 15.70
N TYR A 12 9.05 10.25 15.96
CA TYR A 12 9.35 11.66 16.09
C TYR A 12 8.98 12.43 14.81
N GLY A 13 9.42 11.93 13.64
CA GLY A 13 9.05 12.51 12.35
C GLY A 13 7.54 12.53 12.08
N ALA A 14 6.82 11.47 12.48
CA ALA A 14 5.36 11.42 12.31
C ALA A 14 4.64 12.46 13.18
N VAL A 15 5.10 12.65 14.42
CA VAL A 15 4.56 13.64 15.36
C VAL A 15 4.90 15.06 14.88
N ALA A 16 6.12 15.29 14.41
CA ALA A 16 6.52 16.59 13.84
C ALA A 16 5.63 16.96 12.65
N PHE A 17 5.39 16.02 11.72
CA PHE A 17 4.47 16.22 10.61
C PHE A 17 3.04 16.57 11.09
N HIS A 18 2.54 15.85 12.10
CA HIS A 18 1.22 16.12 12.66
C HIS A 18 1.12 17.53 13.25
N LEU A 19 2.12 17.96 14.02
CA LEU A 19 2.16 19.29 14.62
C LEU A 19 2.29 20.38 13.54
N ASP A 20 3.11 20.17 12.52
CA ASP A 20 3.24 21.10 11.41
C ASP A 20 1.93 21.25 10.62
N PHE A 21 1.19 20.15 10.42
CA PHE A 21 -0.15 20.23 9.83
C PHE A 21 -1.08 21.05 10.73
N ARG A 22 -1.10 20.70 12.03
CA ARG A 22 -1.99 21.28 13.03
C ARG A 22 -1.81 22.79 13.18
N PHE A 23 -0.56 23.26 13.13
CA PHE A 23 -0.19 24.66 13.28
C PHE A 23 0.03 25.39 11.94
N GLU A 24 -0.44 24.82 10.82
CA GLU A 24 -0.37 25.42 9.49
C GLU A 24 1.06 25.78 9.03
N ARG A 25 2.04 24.97 9.44
CA ARG A 25 3.46 25.10 9.05
C ARG A 25 3.84 24.21 7.88
N LEU A 26 2.99 23.26 7.49
CA LEU A 26 3.22 22.44 6.31
C LEU A 26 3.23 23.29 5.04
N LEU A 27 4.30 23.15 4.26
CA LEU A 27 4.42 23.77 2.96
C LEU A 27 3.34 23.25 2.00
N CYS A 28 2.79 24.17 1.21
CA CYS A 28 1.86 23.82 0.14
C CYS A 28 2.52 22.86 -0.85
N GLU A 29 1.78 21.81 -1.21
CA GLU A 29 2.20 20.84 -2.21
C GLU A 29 1.73 21.27 -3.62
N PHE A 30 2.54 20.97 -4.63
CA PHE A 30 2.24 21.29 -6.03
C PHE A 30 2.47 20.08 -6.92
N GLU A 31 1.60 19.91 -7.92
CA GLU A 31 1.88 19.07 -9.08
C GLU A 31 2.25 19.98 -10.24
N ARG A 32 3.57 20.04 -10.54
CA ARG A 32 4.16 21.09 -11.38
C ARG A 32 3.86 22.46 -10.78
N ASP A 33 3.10 23.30 -11.48
CA ASP A 33 2.78 24.67 -11.04
C ASP A 33 1.36 24.78 -10.44
N ARG A 34 0.66 23.64 -10.27
CA ARG A 34 -0.72 23.64 -9.75
C ARG A 34 -0.73 23.19 -8.28
N PRO A 35 -1.36 23.96 -7.37
CA PRO A 35 -1.52 23.53 -5.99
C PRO A 35 -2.36 22.26 -5.93
N ILE A 36 -2.03 21.38 -4.98
CA ILE A 36 -2.84 20.19 -4.70
C ILE A 36 -3.50 20.29 -3.33
N CYS A 37 -4.70 19.73 -3.22
CA CYS A 37 -5.50 19.70 -2.02
C CYS A 37 -4.79 18.93 -0.91
N MET A 38 -4.68 19.55 0.26
CA MET A 38 -4.06 19.01 1.46
C MET A 38 -5.08 18.51 2.51
N CYS A 39 -6.38 18.48 2.18
CA CYS A 39 -7.43 18.12 3.16
C CYS A 39 -7.25 16.71 3.74
N GLN A 40 -6.61 15.81 2.98
CA GLN A 40 -6.34 14.44 3.43
C GLN A 40 -5.28 14.36 4.52
N ASN A 41 -4.38 15.36 4.62
CA ASN A 41 -3.29 15.39 5.60
C ASN A 41 -3.84 15.41 7.04
N ARG A 42 -5.04 15.97 7.24
CA ARG A 42 -5.78 15.92 8.52
C ARG A 42 -5.99 14.49 9.02
N PHE A 43 -6.21 13.55 8.10
CA PHE A 43 -6.62 12.20 8.43
C PHE A 43 -5.45 11.22 8.59
N LEU A 44 -4.21 11.67 8.32
CA LEU A 44 -3.01 10.83 8.44
C LEU A 44 -2.62 10.58 9.91
N CYS A 45 -3.03 11.45 10.82
CA CYS A 45 -2.81 11.30 12.25
C CYS A 45 -4.12 11.53 13.01
N CYS A 46 -4.20 11.06 14.26
CA CYS A 46 -5.36 11.28 15.14
C CYS A 46 -6.70 10.82 14.51
N THR A 47 -6.67 9.86 13.58
CA THR A 47 -7.85 9.38 12.86
C THR A 47 -7.88 7.87 12.83
N SER A 48 -9.06 7.30 13.06
CA SER A 48 -9.28 5.85 13.03
C SER A 48 -10.52 5.49 12.25
N ARG A 49 -10.46 4.34 11.59
CA ARG A 49 -11.65 3.65 11.11
C ARG A 49 -12.31 2.94 12.28
N VAL A 50 -13.59 3.17 12.50
CA VAL A 50 -14.37 2.50 13.56
C VAL A 50 -15.42 1.62 12.91
N PRO A 51 -15.46 0.31 13.23
CA PRO A 51 -16.44 -0.59 12.64
C PRO A 51 -17.86 -0.14 12.99
N GLY A 52 -18.79 -0.33 12.06
CA GLY A 52 -20.20 -0.05 12.28
C GLY A 52 -21.09 -1.14 11.70
N ARG A 53 -22.26 -1.37 12.30
CA ARG A 53 -23.17 -2.48 11.95
C ARG A 53 -23.53 -2.58 10.46
N LYS A 54 -23.70 -1.43 9.80
CA LYS A 54 -24.00 -1.33 8.36
C LYS A 54 -22.85 -0.71 7.56
N ARG A 55 -22.16 0.25 8.16
CA ARG A 55 -21.09 1.03 7.53
C ARG A 55 -20.14 1.51 8.62
N ASP A 56 -18.86 1.39 8.35
CA ASP A 56 -17.81 1.92 9.20
C ASP A 56 -17.79 3.45 9.17
N ARG A 57 -17.27 4.04 10.24
CA ARG A 57 -17.11 5.47 10.40
C ARG A 57 -15.65 5.84 10.35
N LYS A 58 -15.33 6.98 9.74
CA LYS A 58 -14.04 7.64 9.88
C LYS A 58 -14.15 8.61 11.05
N VAL A 59 -13.43 8.35 12.14
CA VAL A 59 -13.45 9.20 13.34
C VAL A 59 -12.13 9.94 13.46
N CYS A 60 -12.19 11.27 13.47
CA CYS A 60 -11.05 12.17 13.48
C CYS A 60 -11.04 13.01 14.76
N TYR A 61 -9.90 13.02 15.44
CA TYR A 61 -9.62 13.81 16.65
C TYR A 61 -8.72 15.02 16.35
N CYS A 62 -8.50 15.33 15.06
CA CYS A 62 -7.71 16.46 14.62
C CYS A 62 -8.62 17.65 14.32
N GLU A 63 -8.75 18.54 15.31
CA GLU A 63 -9.61 19.74 15.25
C GLU A 63 -8.95 20.94 14.58
N LEU A 64 -7.62 20.93 14.49
CA LEU A 64 -6.82 22.02 13.95
C LEU A 64 -6.06 21.58 12.69
N PRO A 65 -5.99 22.41 11.63
CA PRO A 65 -6.60 23.75 11.52
C PRO A 65 -8.12 23.72 11.61
N ALA A 66 -8.76 24.85 11.88
CA ALA A 66 -10.21 24.90 12.11
C ALA A 66 -10.98 24.28 10.93
N LEU A 67 -12.03 23.52 11.24
CA LEU A 67 -12.85 22.88 10.21
C LEU A 67 -13.64 23.93 9.42
N SER A 68 -13.69 23.76 8.10
CA SER A 68 -14.58 24.54 7.24
C SER A 68 -16.05 24.23 7.53
N LYS A 69 -16.95 25.13 7.10
CA LYS A 69 -18.40 24.92 7.22
C LYS A 69 -18.86 23.62 6.55
N ASP A 70 -18.28 23.29 5.41
CA ASP A 70 -18.62 22.07 4.66
C ASP A 70 -18.12 20.80 5.37
N GLU A 71 -16.94 20.85 6.00
CA GLU A 71 -16.43 19.74 6.81
C GLU A 71 -17.31 19.50 8.04
N LEU A 72 -17.74 20.57 8.73
CA LEU A 72 -18.65 20.47 9.88
C LEU A 72 -20.03 19.94 9.49
N ALA A 73 -20.53 20.28 8.30
CA ALA A 73 -21.81 19.78 7.79
C ALA A 73 -21.72 18.34 7.25
N SER A 74 -20.51 17.86 6.93
CA SER A 74 -20.29 16.55 6.35
C SER A 74 -20.59 15.42 7.33
N LYS A 75 -21.47 14.50 6.92
CA LYS A 75 -21.75 13.26 7.67
C LYS A 75 -20.79 12.12 7.31
N SER A 76 -19.75 12.38 6.52
CA SER A 76 -18.78 11.36 6.09
C SER A 76 -17.65 11.13 7.10
N VAL A 77 -17.46 12.08 8.02
CA VAL A 77 -16.44 12.06 9.07
C VAL A 77 -17.11 12.41 10.39
N GLU A 78 -16.77 11.69 11.44
CA GLU A 78 -17.11 12.07 12.80
C GLU A 78 -15.91 12.79 13.41
N TYR A 79 -16.10 14.08 13.70
CA TYR A 79 -15.09 14.87 14.41
C TYR A 79 -15.37 14.83 15.90
N VAL A 80 -14.35 14.46 16.67
CA VAL A 80 -14.43 14.41 18.14
C VAL A 80 -13.69 15.62 18.69
N PHE A 81 -14.44 16.55 19.28
CA PHE A 81 -13.89 17.74 19.91
C PHE A 81 -13.49 17.47 21.35
N SER A 82 -12.30 17.93 21.75
CA SER A 82 -11.70 17.75 23.05
C SER A 82 -10.96 19.02 23.46
N ALA A 83 -11.19 19.47 24.69
CA ALA A 83 -10.41 20.57 25.27
C ALA A 83 -8.90 20.26 25.31
N HIS A 84 -8.56 18.97 25.41
CA HIS A 84 -7.19 18.47 25.38
C HIS A 84 -7.05 17.54 24.15
N PRO A 85 -6.42 18.01 23.06
CA PRO A 85 -6.21 17.20 21.86
C PRO A 85 -5.27 16.02 22.17
N PRO A 86 -5.33 14.92 21.41
CA PRO A 86 -4.45 13.78 21.64
C PRO A 86 -2.97 14.16 21.54
N GLN A 87 -2.18 13.76 22.53
CA GLN A 87 -0.73 14.04 22.64
C GLN A 87 0.11 12.76 22.62
N HIS A 88 -0.51 11.62 22.35
CA HIS A 88 0.08 10.30 22.53
C HIS A 88 0.10 9.46 21.25
N CYS A 89 1.05 8.54 21.19
CA CYS A 89 1.11 7.45 20.24
C CYS A 89 0.80 6.11 20.93
N ILE A 90 0.50 5.08 20.14
CA ILE A 90 0.39 3.71 20.66
C ILE A 90 1.62 2.90 20.27
N VAL A 91 2.25 2.26 21.25
CA VAL A 91 3.32 1.28 21.03
C VAL A 91 2.74 -0.11 21.23
N ILE A 92 2.97 -1.00 20.27
CA ILE A 92 2.53 -2.40 20.30
C ILE A 92 3.77 -3.31 20.23
N GLN A 93 3.98 -4.14 21.23
CA GLN A 93 5.08 -5.11 21.25
C GLN A 93 4.64 -6.39 21.94
N ARG A 94 4.89 -7.55 21.30
CA ARG A 94 4.43 -8.87 21.76
C ARG A 94 2.94 -8.84 22.21
N ASN A 95 2.09 -8.20 21.39
CA ASN A 95 0.64 -8.05 21.59
C ASN A 95 0.23 -7.17 22.81
N ARG A 96 1.18 -6.52 23.48
CA ARG A 96 0.91 -5.59 24.59
C ARG A 96 0.86 -4.16 24.04
N PHE A 97 -0.05 -3.37 24.58
CA PHE A 97 -0.33 -2.01 24.12
C PHE A 97 0.10 -1.01 25.19
N PHE A 98 0.76 0.06 24.77
CA PHE A 98 1.20 1.14 25.64
C PHE A 98 0.82 2.48 24.98
N SER A 99 0.31 3.41 25.78
CA SER A 99 0.19 4.81 25.38
C SER A 99 1.50 5.51 25.73
N LEU A 100 2.09 6.20 24.76
CA LEU A 100 3.30 6.99 24.92
C LEU A 100 3.00 8.45 24.64
N ASN A 101 3.05 9.31 25.66
CA ASN A 101 2.92 10.75 25.48
C ASN A 101 4.17 11.30 24.78
N VAL A 102 3.96 11.99 23.66
CA VAL A 102 5.03 12.47 22.76
C VAL A 102 4.94 13.97 22.46
N VAL A 103 3.96 14.66 23.06
CA VAL A 103 3.81 16.12 22.99
C VAL A 103 3.80 16.65 24.42
N LYS A 104 4.61 17.68 24.68
CA LYS A 104 4.72 18.37 25.97
C LYS A 104 3.53 19.32 26.16
N ASP A 105 3.35 19.82 27.39
CA ASP A 105 2.24 20.73 27.73
C ASP A 105 2.29 22.07 26.97
N ASP A 106 3.49 22.51 26.56
CA ASP A 106 3.69 23.70 25.73
C ASP A 106 3.39 23.48 24.23
N GLY A 107 3.01 22.25 23.85
CA GLY A 107 2.71 21.85 22.48
C GLY A 107 3.94 21.49 21.63
N SER A 108 5.14 21.53 22.20
CA SER A 108 6.36 21.02 21.54
C SER A 108 6.45 19.50 21.61
N ILE A 109 7.24 18.91 20.72
CA ILE A 109 7.48 17.48 20.72
C ILE A 109 8.42 17.07 21.87
N VAL A 110 8.23 15.88 22.42
CA VAL A 110 9.18 15.26 23.36
C VAL A 110 10.51 15.00 22.65
N ASP A 111 11.62 15.23 23.34
CA ASP A 111 12.97 15.03 22.80
C ASP A 111 13.12 13.58 22.32
N VAL A 112 13.73 13.38 21.15
CA VAL A 112 13.81 12.05 20.54
C VAL A 112 14.59 11.06 21.42
N GLU A 113 15.58 11.53 22.19
CA GLU A 113 16.32 10.74 23.17
C GLU A 113 15.42 10.23 24.31
N ASP A 114 14.44 11.04 24.75
CA ASP A 114 13.47 10.63 25.76
C ASP A 114 12.49 9.59 25.19
N ILE A 115 12.12 9.71 23.91
CA ILE A 115 11.33 8.69 23.19
C ILE A 115 12.12 7.37 23.09
N VAL A 116 13.41 7.43 22.74
CA VAL A 116 14.30 6.25 22.70
C VAL A 116 14.33 5.53 24.05
N VAL A 117 14.56 6.27 25.14
CA VAL A 117 14.58 5.68 26.48
C VAL A 117 13.19 5.13 26.84
N ALA A 118 12.10 5.82 26.49
CA ALA A 118 10.76 5.33 26.77
C ALA A 118 10.44 4.01 26.03
N LEU A 119 10.81 3.90 24.76
CA LEU A 119 10.68 2.65 23.99
C LEU A 119 11.55 1.53 24.58
N LYS A 120 12.76 1.85 25.07
CA LYS A 120 13.60 0.87 25.76
C LYS A 120 12.97 0.37 27.07
N LEU A 121 12.38 1.27 27.86
CA LEU A 121 11.63 0.91 29.07
C LEU A 121 10.42 0.02 28.75
N ILE A 122 9.70 0.30 27.65
CA ILE A 122 8.61 -0.57 27.18
C ILE A 122 9.14 -1.96 26.82
N GLU A 123 10.26 -2.05 26.09
CA GLU A 123 10.89 -3.33 25.76
C GLU A 123 11.28 -4.11 27.02
N GLU A 124 11.91 -3.46 28.01
CA GLU A 124 12.26 -4.08 29.30
C GLU A 124 11.03 -4.63 30.03
N ARG A 125 9.92 -3.86 30.06
CA ARG A 125 8.63 -4.31 30.65
C ARG A 125 8.02 -5.49 29.89
N VAL A 126 8.21 -5.55 28.57
CA VAL A 126 7.65 -6.61 27.73
C VAL A 126 8.50 -7.89 27.84
N VAL A 127 9.82 -7.78 27.92
CA VAL A 127 10.75 -8.90 28.07
C VAL A 127 10.67 -9.52 29.47
N SER A 128 10.31 -8.74 30.51
CA SER A 128 10.10 -9.28 31.86
C SER A 128 8.91 -10.24 31.97
N HIS A 129 8.05 -10.31 30.96
CA HIS A 129 6.95 -11.27 30.88
C HIS A 129 7.33 -12.46 29.98
N GLU A 130 7.17 -13.66 30.52
CA GLU A 130 7.39 -14.91 29.77
C GLU A 130 6.41 -15.02 28.58
N GLU A 131 5.11 -14.82 28.84
CA GLU A 131 4.07 -14.91 27.82
C GLU A 131 3.76 -13.58 27.12
N ALA A 132 3.40 -13.69 25.84
CA ALA A 132 2.88 -12.57 25.07
C ALA A 132 1.54 -12.06 25.65
N GLY A 133 1.19 -10.81 25.36
CA GLY A 133 -0.12 -10.28 25.69
C GLY A 133 -1.25 -10.97 24.89
N PRO A 134 -2.52 -10.78 25.30
CA PRO A 134 -3.65 -11.26 24.53
C PRO A 134 -3.64 -10.63 23.13
N PRO A 135 -3.84 -11.41 22.04
CA PRO A 135 -3.71 -10.92 20.66
C PRO A 135 -4.95 -10.13 20.19
N VAL A 136 -5.36 -9.11 20.96
CA VAL A 136 -6.58 -8.31 20.70
C VAL A 136 -6.53 -7.61 19.34
N GLY A 137 -5.33 -7.32 18.81
CA GLY A 137 -5.13 -6.80 17.46
C GLY A 137 -5.79 -7.64 16.35
N LEU A 138 -5.92 -8.96 16.55
CA LEU A 138 -6.59 -9.85 15.61
C LEU A 138 -8.05 -9.48 15.37
N LEU A 139 -8.73 -8.85 16.33
CA LEU A 139 -10.13 -8.50 16.15
C LEU A 139 -10.32 -7.47 15.01
N THR A 140 -9.29 -6.66 14.73
CA THR A 140 -9.30 -5.69 13.63
C THR A 140 -9.17 -6.32 12.23
N THR A 141 -8.85 -7.63 12.14
CA THR A 141 -8.77 -8.38 10.87
C THR A 141 -10.11 -9.01 10.46
N MET A 142 -11.08 -9.05 11.37
CA MET A 142 -12.36 -9.72 11.16
C MET A 142 -13.22 -9.00 10.11
N ASN A 143 -14.24 -9.71 9.62
CA ASN A 143 -15.34 -9.09 8.89
C ASN A 143 -15.90 -7.90 9.69
N ARG A 144 -16.23 -6.80 9.00
CA ARG A 144 -16.54 -5.51 9.63
C ARG A 144 -17.74 -5.55 10.58
N SER A 145 -18.78 -6.31 10.25
CA SER A 145 -19.94 -6.47 11.13
C SER A 145 -19.61 -7.33 12.35
N ALA A 146 -18.82 -8.39 12.19
CA ALA A 146 -18.37 -9.22 13.31
C ALA A 146 -17.41 -8.46 14.23
N TRP A 147 -16.53 -7.63 13.66
CA TRP A 147 -15.66 -6.74 14.42
C TRP A 147 -16.47 -5.70 15.20
N PHE A 148 -17.51 -5.12 14.59
CA PHE A 148 -18.42 -4.21 15.29
C PHE A 148 -18.99 -4.86 16.56
N GLU A 149 -19.57 -6.06 16.46
CA GLU A 149 -20.15 -6.75 17.63
C GLU A 149 -19.10 -7.08 18.70
N ALA A 150 -17.93 -7.58 18.29
CA ALA A 150 -16.83 -7.87 19.23
C ALA A 150 -16.31 -6.59 19.92
N ARG A 151 -16.25 -5.46 19.20
CA ARG A 151 -15.85 -4.17 19.74
C ARG A 151 -16.88 -3.62 20.74
N GLU A 152 -18.18 -3.77 20.46
CA GLU A 152 -19.20 -3.38 21.43
C GLU A 152 -19.13 -4.26 22.69
N HIS A 153 -18.88 -5.57 22.55
CA HIS A 153 -18.66 -6.44 23.71
C HIS A 153 -17.45 -6.01 24.55
N LEU A 154 -16.33 -5.66 23.92
CA LEU A 154 -15.16 -5.09 24.62
C LEU A 154 -15.51 -3.84 25.42
N LYS A 155 -16.38 -2.96 24.91
CA LYS A 155 -16.84 -1.78 25.66
C LYS A 155 -17.68 -2.17 26.88
N HIS A 156 -18.58 -3.14 26.75
CA HIS A 156 -19.41 -3.63 27.86
C HIS A 156 -18.55 -4.24 28.98
N LEU A 157 -17.41 -4.85 28.65
CA LEU A 157 -16.42 -5.33 29.62
C LEU A 157 -15.59 -4.21 30.29
N GLY A 158 -15.80 -2.94 29.91
CA GLY A 158 -15.11 -1.80 30.51
C GLY A 158 -13.87 -1.32 29.74
N ASN A 159 -13.60 -1.80 28.52
CA ASN A 159 -12.42 -1.40 27.75
C ASN A 159 -12.59 -0.09 26.96
N TYR A 160 -13.54 0.76 27.35
CA TYR A 160 -13.86 1.98 26.61
C TYR A 160 -12.65 2.93 26.51
N GLU A 161 -11.96 3.19 27.61
CA GLU A 161 -10.79 4.09 27.62
C GLU A 161 -9.61 3.51 26.86
N THR A 162 -9.35 2.20 26.94
CA THR A 162 -8.32 1.53 26.14
C THR A 162 -8.61 1.65 24.64
N LEU A 163 -9.85 1.39 24.23
CA LEU A 163 -10.26 1.57 22.83
C LEU A 163 -10.17 3.02 22.39
N ARG A 164 -10.55 3.98 23.25
CA ARG A 164 -10.48 5.42 22.95
C ARG A 164 -9.04 5.88 22.80
N ALA A 165 -8.14 5.45 23.69
CA ALA A 165 -6.71 5.76 23.62
C ALA A 165 -6.10 5.29 22.28
N ILE A 166 -6.43 4.07 21.83
CA ILE A 166 -5.97 3.58 20.53
C ILE A 166 -6.60 4.36 19.37
N GLN A 167 -7.91 4.63 19.47
CA GLN A 167 -8.65 5.34 18.42
C GLN A 167 -8.14 6.76 18.20
N SER A 168 -7.77 7.48 19.27
CA SER A 168 -7.40 8.90 19.22
C SER A 168 -5.91 9.18 19.03
N ALA A 169 -5.04 8.18 19.17
CA ALA A 169 -3.60 8.37 19.11
C ALA A 169 -3.12 9.08 17.83
N ILE A 170 -1.94 9.70 17.85
CA ILE A 170 -1.33 10.33 16.67
C ILE A 170 -1.05 9.26 15.61
N ILE A 171 -0.33 8.20 15.96
CA ILE A 171 -0.08 7.03 15.12
C ILE A 171 0.22 5.79 16.00
N CYS A 172 0.15 4.60 15.42
CA CYS A 172 0.60 3.36 16.08
C CYS A 172 2.01 2.99 15.60
N VAL A 173 2.84 2.45 16.48
CA VAL A 173 4.13 1.83 16.17
C VAL A 173 4.16 0.41 16.72
N ALA A 174 4.53 -0.55 15.87
CA ALA A 174 4.64 -1.96 16.20
C ALA A 174 6.12 -2.39 16.16
N LEU A 175 6.62 -2.86 17.30
CA LEU A 175 7.97 -3.41 17.44
C LEU A 175 7.89 -4.93 17.27
N ASP A 176 8.29 -5.41 16.10
CA ASP A 176 8.23 -6.82 15.75
C ASP A 176 9.52 -7.56 16.11
N SER A 177 9.40 -8.77 16.65
CA SER A 177 10.55 -9.60 17.01
C SER A 177 11.11 -10.41 15.83
N VAL A 178 10.53 -10.29 14.63
CA VAL A 178 10.98 -11.02 13.43
C VAL A 178 12.16 -10.32 12.78
N GLU A 179 12.92 -11.07 12.00
CA GLU A 179 13.98 -10.56 11.12
C GLU A 179 13.56 -10.81 9.66
N VAL A 180 14.01 -9.94 8.76
CA VAL A 180 13.67 -9.99 7.34
C VAL A 180 14.80 -10.70 6.59
N ILE A 181 14.50 -11.86 5.98
CA ILE A 181 15.50 -12.61 5.21
C ILE A 181 15.39 -12.26 3.72
N THR A 182 14.16 -12.15 3.20
CA THR A 182 13.91 -11.89 1.77
C THR A 182 12.98 -10.69 1.53
N SER A 183 13.01 -10.13 0.31
CA SER A 183 12.07 -9.06 -0.07
C SER A 183 10.61 -9.52 -0.06
N ASP A 184 10.34 -10.78 -0.40
CA ASP A 184 9.00 -11.38 -0.35
C ASP A 184 8.48 -11.46 1.08
N GLU A 185 9.33 -11.88 2.01
CA GLU A 185 9.04 -11.86 3.44
C GLU A 185 8.79 -10.45 3.96
N ALA A 186 9.64 -9.49 3.60
CA ALA A 186 9.44 -8.09 3.96
C ALA A 186 8.06 -7.62 3.52
N ALA A 187 7.69 -7.85 2.26
CA ALA A 187 6.39 -7.47 1.71
C ALA A 187 5.23 -8.07 2.52
N ARG A 188 5.30 -9.34 2.90
CA ARG A 188 4.27 -9.99 3.73
C ARG A 188 4.20 -9.42 5.15
N ILE A 189 5.35 -9.20 5.80
CA ILE A 189 5.44 -8.65 7.16
C ILE A 189 4.82 -7.26 7.24
N PHE A 190 5.12 -6.39 6.27
CA PHE A 190 4.59 -5.03 6.23
C PHE A 190 3.15 -4.94 5.70
N LEU A 191 2.72 -5.88 4.86
CA LEU A 191 1.33 -5.92 4.36
C LEU A 191 0.35 -6.42 5.42
N HIS A 192 0.66 -7.53 6.10
CA HIS A 192 -0.29 -8.20 6.98
C HIS A 192 0.35 -8.79 8.26
N GLY A 193 1.61 -9.22 8.20
CA GLY A 193 2.28 -9.87 9.34
C GLY A 193 1.45 -11.03 9.92
N SER A 194 1.59 -11.28 11.23
CA SER A 194 0.76 -12.25 11.98
C SER A 194 -0.63 -11.72 12.37
N GLY A 195 -0.86 -10.41 12.22
CA GLY A 195 -2.07 -9.71 12.65
C GLY A 195 -2.22 -9.51 14.16
N THR A 196 -1.37 -10.11 15.00
CA THR A 196 -1.48 -10.02 16.46
C THR A 196 -0.87 -8.74 17.04
N ASN A 197 0.21 -8.26 16.42
CA ASN A 197 0.99 -7.10 16.87
C ASN A 197 0.68 -5.84 16.03
N ARG A 198 -0.59 -5.62 15.70
CA ARG A 198 -1.09 -4.55 14.82
C ARG A 198 -2.43 -4.03 15.30
N TRP A 199 -2.81 -2.85 14.83
CA TRP A 199 -4.17 -2.36 14.89
C TRP A 199 -4.60 -1.83 13.51
N PHE A 200 -5.23 -2.66 12.68
CA PHE A 200 -5.45 -2.37 11.26
C PHE A 200 -6.47 -1.26 10.97
N ASP A 201 -7.23 -0.84 11.98
CA ASP A 201 -8.12 0.33 11.93
C ASP A 201 -7.36 1.67 12.04
N ARG A 202 -6.02 1.63 12.05
CA ARG A 202 -5.07 2.74 12.16
C ARG A 202 -3.88 2.51 11.23
N HIS A 203 -3.13 3.57 10.94
CA HIS A 203 -1.78 3.43 10.36
C HIS A 203 -0.82 2.86 11.39
N ASN A 204 -0.02 1.87 11.00
CA ASN A 204 0.97 1.23 11.86
C ASN A 204 2.36 1.42 11.24
N ILE A 205 3.22 2.19 11.90
CA ILE A 205 4.67 2.11 11.70
C ILE A 205 5.10 0.73 12.21
N ILE A 206 5.88 -0.01 11.44
CA ILE A 206 6.35 -1.35 11.81
C ILE A 206 7.85 -1.30 11.75
N VAL A 207 8.52 -1.74 12.82
CA VAL A 207 9.98 -1.89 12.86
C VAL A 207 10.32 -3.30 13.32
N THR A 208 11.04 -4.05 12.49
CA THR A 208 11.48 -5.43 12.78
C THR A 208 12.74 -5.43 13.64
N ARG A 209 13.13 -6.61 14.15
CA ARG A 209 14.27 -6.75 15.09
C ARG A 209 15.59 -6.31 14.46
N ASP A 210 15.79 -6.64 13.19
CA ASP A 210 16.91 -6.25 12.35
C ASP A 210 16.81 -4.81 11.79
N GLY A 211 15.79 -4.06 12.22
CA GLY A 211 15.63 -2.65 11.92
C GLY A 211 15.02 -2.37 10.55
N TRP A 212 14.48 -3.33 9.80
CA TRP A 212 13.63 -2.96 8.67
C TRP A 212 12.42 -2.19 9.15
N ALA A 213 12.03 -1.16 8.41
CA ALA A 213 10.86 -0.38 8.72
C ALA A 213 9.97 -0.16 7.51
N GLY A 214 8.68 -0.02 7.80
CA GLY A 214 7.64 0.24 6.82
C GLY A 214 6.37 0.70 7.52
N VAL A 215 5.37 1.06 6.72
CA VAL A 215 4.08 1.52 7.26
C VAL A 215 2.95 0.75 6.61
N ASN A 216 2.07 0.21 7.45
CA ASN A 216 0.81 -0.35 7.03
C ASN A 216 -0.28 0.73 7.09
N TRP A 217 -0.91 1.03 5.95
CA TRP A 217 -1.84 2.15 5.81
C TRP A 217 -3.31 1.69 5.78
N GLU A 218 -4.16 2.22 6.67
CA GLU A 218 -5.61 2.10 6.54
C GLU A 218 -6.11 3.03 5.41
N HIS A 219 -6.68 2.45 4.35
CA HIS A 219 -6.93 3.17 3.10
C HIS A 219 -8.22 4.04 3.11
N SER A 220 -9.11 3.87 4.10
CA SER A 220 -10.36 4.65 4.12
C SER A 220 -10.15 6.14 4.42
N VAL A 221 -9.02 6.49 5.06
CA VAL A 221 -8.76 7.85 5.55
C VAL A 221 -8.04 8.76 4.55
N ALA A 222 -7.16 8.22 3.72
CA ALA A 222 -6.33 8.99 2.77
C ALA A 222 -5.95 8.15 1.53
N ASP A 223 -5.55 8.84 0.45
CA ASP A 223 -4.96 8.23 -0.74
C ASP A 223 -3.42 8.18 -0.64
N GLY A 224 -2.81 7.31 -1.45
CA GLY A 224 -1.36 7.04 -1.42
C GLY A 224 -0.45 8.27 -1.50
N THR A 225 -0.83 9.30 -2.25
CA THR A 225 0.00 10.52 -2.40
C THR A 225 0.08 11.35 -1.11
N ALA A 226 -0.98 11.36 -0.28
CA ALA A 226 -0.95 12.04 1.01
C ALA A 226 -0.11 11.24 2.02
N THR A 227 -0.26 9.91 2.03
CA THR A 227 0.52 9.03 2.92
C THR A 227 2.02 9.04 2.59
N LEU A 228 2.39 9.21 1.31
CA LEU A 228 3.78 9.34 0.88
C LEU A 228 4.48 10.52 1.53
N ARG A 229 3.80 11.66 1.64
CA ARG A 229 4.39 12.86 2.26
C ARG A 229 4.76 12.64 3.71
N LEU A 230 3.91 11.95 4.47
CA LEU A 230 4.20 11.55 5.84
C LEU A 230 5.38 10.56 5.89
N ALA A 231 5.42 9.58 4.96
CA ALA A 231 6.53 8.64 4.86
C ALA A 231 7.88 9.33 4.59
N ASP A 232 7.91 10.33 3.71
CA ASP A 232 9.11 11.11 3.40
C ASP A 232 9.60 11.89 4.63
N CYS A 233 8.67 12.48 5.41
CA CYS A 233 8.99 13.19 6.65
C CYS A 233 9.57 12.26 7.72
N MET A 234 8.96 11.09 7.92
CA MET A 234 9.50 10.07 8.84
C MET A 234 10.88 9.59 8.41
N TYR A 235 11.08 9.35 7.12
CA TYR A 235 12.37 8.93 6.58
C TYR A 235 13.46 10.00 6.79
N GLN A 236 13.15 11.27 6.53
CA GLN A 236 14.08 12.37 6.80
C GLN A 236 14.48 12.38 8.29
N SER A 237 13.51 12.22 9.19
CA SER A 237 13.79 12.14 10.63
C SER A 237 14.66 10.93 11.01
N ASP A 238 14.49 9.76 10.39
CA ASP A 238 15.35 8.58 10.56
C ASP A 238 16.79 8.84 10.08
N CYS A 239 16.97 9.65 9.03
CA CYS A 239 18.30 10.07 8.57
C CYS A 239 18.95 11.08 9.52
N ASP A 240 18.17 12.01 10.08
CA ASP A 240 18.68 13.09 10.93
C ASP A 240 18.99 12.62 12.36
N HIS A 241 18.27 11.60 12.86
CA HIS A 241 18.41 11.08 14.22
C HIS A 241 18.80 9.61 14.21
N VAL A 242 20.10 9.33 14.22
CA VAL A 242 20.64 7.96 14.16
C VAL A 242 21.12 7.50 15.54
N PHE A 243 20.50 6.45 16.08
CA PHE A 243 20.86 5.88 17.38
C PHE A 243 21.55 4.51 17.26
N THR A 244 22.81 4.44 17.71
CA THR A 244 23.56 3.19 17.85
C THR A 244 23.20 2.47 19.15
N GLU A 245 23.54 1.18 19.27
CA GLU A 245 23.35 0.42 20.51
C GLU A 245 24.09 1.07 21.69
N SER A 246 25.31 1.56 21.46
CA SER A 246 26.10 2.24 22.49
C SER A 246 25.44 3.52 22.99
N LEU A 247 24.92 4.35 22.08
CA LEU A 247 24.24 5.60 22.45
C LEU A 247 22.93 5.31 23.21
N ILE A 248 22.17 4.30 22.78
CA ILE A 248 20.97 3.88 23.50
C ILE A 248 21.32 3.39 24.90
N ALA A 249 22.38 2.60 25.05
CA ALA A 249 22.85 2.13 26.34
C ALA A 249 23.26 3.31 27.25
N GLU A 250 24.02 4.27 26.73
CA GLU A 250 24.41 5.48 27.44
C GLU A 250 23.19 6.27 27.94
N LEU A 251 22.28 6.64 27.02
CA LEU A 251 21.03 7.35 27.34
C LEU A 251 20.18 6.58 28.37
N SER A 252 20.21 5.26 28.32
CA SER A 252 19.45 4.39 29.22
C SER A 252 20.08 4.23 30.60
N THR A 253 21.32 4.69 30.84
CA THR A 253 21.93 4.70 32.18
C THR A 253 21.68 6.00 32.95
N ASP A 254 21.29 7.09 32.27
CA ASP A 254 20.91 8.36 32.90
C ASP A 254 19.61 8.21 33.70
N ALA A 255 19.73 8.17 35.03
CA ALA A 255 18.61 8.01 35.95
C ALA A 255 17.57 9.14 35.84
N SER A 256 18.00 10.37 35.55
CA SER A 256 17.11 11.52 35.37
C SER A 256 16.26 11.32 34.11
N ARG A 257 16.89 10.85 33.02
CA ARG A 257 16.22 10.58 31.75
C ARG A 257 15.26 9.41 31.84
N ARG A 258 15.66 8.31 32.48
CA ARG A 258 14.76 7.18 32.75
C ARG A 258 13.53 7.61 33.54
N THR A 259 13.69 8.48 34.53
CA THR A 259 12.56 8.99 35.33
C THR A 259 11.61 9.83 34.47
N ARG A 260 12.14 10.76 33.65
CA ARG A 260 11.33 11.55 32.70
C ARG A 260 10.64 10.66 31.66
N ALA A 261 11.34 9.70 31.07
CA ALA A 261 10.78 8.78 30.08
C ALA A 261 9.70 7.86 30.68
N SER A 262 9.86 7.42 31.93
CA SER A 262 8.91 6.52 32.59
C SER A 262 7.53 7.16 32.78
N VAL A 263 7.46 8.47 33.02
CA VAL A 263 6.16 9.16 33.20
C VAL A 263 5.41 9.38 31.88
N LEU A 264 6.07 9.18 30.73
CA LEU A 264 5.43 9.25 29.42
C LEU A 264 4.64 7.99 29.07
N ILE A 265 4.87 6.88 29.77
CA ILE A 265 4.38 5.55 29.40
C ILE A 265 3.20 5.16 30.29
N THR A 266 2.06 4.84 29.66
CA THR A 266 0.90 4.25 30.32
C THR A 266 0.59 2.86 29.73
N ASP A 267 0.54 1.84 30.58
CA ASP A 267 0.18 0.48 30.16
C ASP A 267 -1.32 0.39 29.85
N LEU A 268 -1.69 -0.07 28.65
CA LEU A 268 -3.08 -0.28 28.29
C LEU A 268 -3.46 -1.74 28.55
N ARG A 269 -4.26 -1.95 29.60
CA ARG A 269 -4.72 -3.28 30.02
C ARG A 269 -6.09 -3.60 29.40
N TRP A 270 -6.29 -4.87 29.09
CA TRP A 270 -7.52 -5.40 28.53
C TRP A 270 -8.25 -6.23 29.58
N VAL A 271 -9.54 -5.96 29.77
CA VAL A 271 -10.48 -6.80 30.51
C VAL A 271 -11.16 -7.72 29.51
N LEU A 272 -10.88 -9.02 29.59
CA LEU A 272 -11.32 -10.03 28.62
C LEU A 272 -12.10 -11.14 29.33
N ASP A 273 -13.10 -11.70 28.65
CA ASP A 273 -13.85 -12.86 29.10
C ASP A 273 -13.65 -14.07 28.16
N SER A 274 -14.30 -15.19 28.47
CA SER A 274 -14.25 -16.39 27.64
C SER A 274 -14.80 -16.15 26.22
N THR A 275 -15.81 -15.29 26.08
CA THR A 275 -16.40 -14.93 24.79
C THR A 275 -15.39 -14.23 23.89
N VAL A 276 -14.68 -13.20 24.36
CA VAL A 276 -13.65 -12.52 23.56
C VAL A 276 -12.51 -13.49 23.21
N ASN A 277 -12.13 -14.37 24.14
CA ASN A 277 -11.09 -15.37 23.89
C ASN A 277 -11.46 -16.32 22.74
N GLU A 278 -12.70 -16.81 22.69
CA GLU A 278 -13.17 -17.65 21.57
C GLU A 278 -13.26 -16.88 20.26
N ILE A 279 -13.67 -15.61 20.30
CA ILE A 279 -13.67 -14.73 19.12
C ILE A 279 -12.24 -14.54 18.60
N MET A 280 -11.25 -14.28 19.47
CA MET A 280 -9.85 -14.14 19.08
C MET A 280 -9.28 -15.44 18.48
N LYS A 281 -9.61 -16.61 19.05
CA LYS A 281 -9.22 -17.91 18.48
C LYS A 281 -9.79 -18.12 17.07
N LYS A 282 -11.07 -17.74 16.87
CA LYS A 282 -11.70 -17.79 15.54
C LYS A 282 -11.02 -16.81 14.57
N ALA A 283 -10.83 -15.56 14.99
CA ALA A 283 -10.16 -14.53 14.20
C ALA A 283 -8.74 -14.97 13.78
N PHE A 284 -7.99 -15.61 14.68
CA PHE A 284 -6.68 -16.17 14.36
C PHE A 284 -6.75 -17.23 13.25
N ARG A 285 -7.68 -18.19 13.36
CA ARG A 285 -7.84 -19.26 12.35
C ARG A 285 -8.23 -18.69 10.99
N ASP A 286 -9.24 -17.82 10.97
CA ASP A 286 -9.73 -17.20 9.73
C ASP A 286 -8.64 -16.34 9.07
N TYR A 287 -7.92 -15.54 9.88
CA TYR A 287 -6.86 -14.68 9.40
C TYR A 287 -5.67 -15.48 8.87
N LYS A 288 -5.25 -16.52 9.60
CA LYS A 288 -4.18 -17.43 9.17
C LYS A 288 -4.52 -18.03 7.80
N GLN A 289 -5.73 -18.54 7.61
CA GLN A 289 -6.18 -19.04 6.32
C GLN A 289 -6.13 -17.95 5.24
N MET A 290 -6.60 -16.74 5.54
CA MET A 290 -6.61 -15.61 4.60
C MET A 290 -5.20 -15.21 4.13
N ILE A 291 -4.22 -15.19 5.02
CA ILE A 291 -2.83 -14.83 4.67
C ILE A 291 -2.09 -15.99 4.00
N GLU A 292 -2.38 -17.24 4.37
CA GLU A 292 -1.81 -18.42 3.71
C GLU A 292 -2.24 -18.50 2.25
N VAL A 293 -3.50 -18.12 1.94
CA VAL A 293 -3.97 -18.05 0.55
C VAL A 293 -3.34 -16.95 -0.29
N ASN A 294 -2.64 -16.00 0.32
CA ASN A 294 -2.03 -14.87 -0.37
C ASN A 294 -0.61 -15.23 -0.84
N GLU A 295 -0.41 -15.31 -2.14
CA GLU A 295 0.93 -15.37 -2.71
C GLU A 295 1.46 -13.94 -2.91
N THR A 296 2.75 -13.74 -2.61
CA THR A 296 3.45 -12.46 -2.79
C THR A 296 4.80 -12.75 -3.42
N ALA A 297 5.16 -11.98 -4.45
CA ALA A 297 6.48 -12.01 -5.08
C ALA A 297 6.97 -10.58 -5.33
N VAL A 298 8.25 -10.31 -5.02
CA VAL A 298 8.89 -9.03 -5.26
C VAL A 298 9.91 -9.16 -6.40
N LEU A 299 9.63 -8.46 -7.50
CA LEU A 299 10.60 -8.30 -8.59
C LEU A 299 11.47 -7.07 -8.31
N ARG A 300 12.76 -7.31 -8.09
CA ARG A 300 13.81 -6.29 -8.05
C ARG A 300 14.48 -6.20 -9.42
N PHE A 301 13.90 -5.43 -10.34
CA PHE A 301 14.39 -5.32 -11.71
C PHE A 301 15.57 -4.33 -11.79
N ARG A 302 16.80 -4.86 -11.85
CA ARG A 302 18.05 -4.07 -11.81
C ARG A 302 18.71 -3.85 -13.18
N HIS A 303 18.05 -4.23 -14.28
CA HIS A 303 18.64 -4.11 -15.62
C HIS A 303 18.61 -2.67 -16.15
N PHE A 304 17.54 -1.93 -15.84
CA PHE A 304 17.39 -0.51 -16.14
C PHE A 304 16.31 0.12 -15.27
N GLY A 305 16.25 1.45 -15.27
CA GLY A 305 15.20 2.22 -14.61
C GLY A 305 14.66 3.36 -15.47
N GLY A 306 13.99 4.29 -14.82
CA GLY A 306 13.35 5.45 -15.45
C GLY A 306 14.31 6.37 -16.21
N ALA A 307 15.60 6.40 -15.87
CA ALA A 307 16.58 7.22 -16.59
C ALA A 307 16.81 6.70 -18.02
N GLN A 308 16.98 5.38 -18.18
CA GLN A 308 17.15 4.76 -19.50
C GLN A 308 15.85 4.79 -20.31
N ILE A 309 14.69 4.56 -19.68
CA ILE A 309 13.39 4.68 -20.36
C ILE A 309 13.17 6.10 -20.90
N LYS A 310 13.55 7.13 -20.13
CA LYS A 310 13.51 8.53 -20.60
C LYS A 310 14.53 8.80 -21.72
N HIS A 311 15.70 8.18 -21.68
CA HIS A 311 16.73 8.34 -22.72
C HIS A 311 16.23 7.88 -24.10
N VAL A 312 15.45 6.79 -24.14
CA VAL A 312 14.77 6.31 -25.36
C VAL A 312 13.45 7.05 -25.64
N LYS A 313 13.25 8.22 -25.02
CA LYS A 313 12.10 9.13 -25.21
C LYS A 313 10.73 8.50 -24.89
N ALA A 314 10.69 7.52 -23.99
CA ALA A 314 9.45 6.93 -23.52
C ALA A 314 9.05 7.45 -22.13
N SER A 315 7.74 7.50 -21.85
CA SER A 315 7.23 7.75 -20.50
C SER A 315 7.49 6.51 -19.64
N PRO A 316 8.21 6.62 -18.50
CA PRO A 316 8.51 5.46 -17.67
C PRO A 316 7.26 4.73 -17.17
N ASP A 317 6.24 5.48 -16.78
CA ASP A 317 4.99 4.92 -16.28
C ASP A 317 4.23 4.16 -17.38
N ALA A 318 4.07 4.80 -18.55
CA ALA A 318 3.43 4.14 -19.70
C ALA A 318 4.20 2.89 -20.14
N PHE A 319 5.53 2.94 -20.14
CA PHE A 319 6.36 1.78 -20.48
C PHE A 319 6.09 0.59 -19.53
N VAL A 320 6.07 0.82 -18.22
CA VAL A 320 5.83 -0.23 -17.23
C VAL A 320 4.38 -0.74 -17.29
N GLN A 321 3.41 0.14 -17.48
CA GLN A 321 2.00 -0.23 -17.64
C GLN A 321 1.75 -1.09 -18.88
N ILE A 322 2.36 -0.74 -20.02
CA ILE A 322 2.30 -1.58 -21.22
C ILE A 322 3.06 -2.91 -21.02
N ALA A 323 4.12 -2.94 -20.21
CA ALA A 323 4.79 -4.19 -19.84
C ALA A 323 3.88 -5.12 -19.02
N PHE A 324 3.04 -4.58 -18.13
CA PHE A 324 2.02 -5.38 -17.44
C PHE A 324 0.99 -5.95 -18.41
N GLN A 325 0.52 -5.16 -19.38
CA GLN A 325 -0.40 -5.66 -20.41
C GLN A 325 0.22 -6.81 -21.22
N LEU A 326 1.47 -6.64 -21.66
CA LEU A 326 2.20 -7.68 -22.40
C LEU A 326 2.41 -8.94 -21.56
N THR A 327 2.75 -8.78 -20.28
CA THR A 327 2.93 -9.89 -19.33
C THR A 327 1.64 -10.68 -19.17
N TYR A 328 0.53 -10.00 -18.91
CA TYR A 328 -0.77 -10.64 -18.76
C TYR A 328 -1.19 -11.35 -20.05
N TYR A 329 -1.01 -10.70 -21.20
CA TYR A 329 -1.33 -11.31 -22.49
C TYR A 329 -0.49 -12.57 -22.77
N ARG A 330 0.79 -12.58 -22.42
CA ARG A 330 1.66 -13.76 -22.57
C ARG A 330 1.26 -14.92 -21.68
N LEU A 331 0.73 -14.64 -20.49
CA LEU A 331 0.27 -15.67 -19.56
C LEU A 331 -1.09 -16.26 -19.97
N PHE A 332 -1.99 -15.42 -20.50
CA PHE A 332 -3.40 -15.79 -20.63
C PHE A 332 -3.97 -15.70 -22.05
N GLY A 333 -3.20 -15.24 -23.03
CA GLY A 333 -3.62 -15.07 -24.43
C GLY A 333 -4.72 -14.01 -24.63
N ARG A 334 -5.01 -13.19 -23.63
CA ARG A 334 -6.11 -12.20 -23.64
C ARG A 334 -5.79 -10.96 -22.82
N ALA A 335 -6.49 -9.86 -23.09
CA ALA A 335 -6.50 -8.69 -22.22
C ALA A 335 -7.46 -8.88 -21.03
N CYS A 336 -7.31 -8.06 -19.99
CA CYS A 336 -8.21 -8.07 -18.84
C CYS A 336 -8.52 -6.66 -18.32
N GLY A 337 -9.51 -6.55 -17.44
CA GLY A 337 -9.79 -5.31 -16.72
C GLY A 337 -8.56 -4.86 -15.93
N THR A 338 -7.96 -3.74 -16.33
CA THR A 338 -6.79 -3.17 -15.67
C THR A 338 -7.12 -1.81 -15.08
N TYR A 339 -6.84 -1.66 -13.79
CA TYR A 339 -6.97 -0.43 -13.03
C TYR A 339 -5.59 0.16 -12.75
N GLU A 340 -5.42 1.45 -12.98
CA GLU A 340 -4.33 2.26 -12.44
C GLU A 340 -4.88 3.50 -11.74
N ALA A 341 -4.37 3.82 -10.56
CA ALA A 341 -4.79 5.01 -9.81
C ALA A 341 -4.14 6.30 -10.36
N ALA A 342 -4.97 7.30 -10.68
CA ALA A 342 -4.52 8.68 -10.93
C ALA A 342 -5.02 9.61 -9.82
N SER A 343 -4.13 10.42 -9.26
CA SER A 343 -4.52 11.46 -8.30
C SER A 343 -5.31 12.58 -8.98
N THR A 344 -6.37 13.04 -8.30
CA THR A 344 -7.16 14.22 -8.71
C THR A 344 -7.02 15.36 -7.68
N ARG A 345 -5.99 15.33 -6.84
CA ARG A 345 -5.78 16.33 -5.79
C ARG A 345 -5.57 17.76 -6.31
N THR A 346 -5.37 17.98 -7.62
CA THR A 346 -5.42 19.34 -8.20
C THR A 346 -6.81 20.00 -8.11
N PHE A 347 -7.85 19.24 -7.74
CA PHE A 347 -9.18 19.74 -7.41
C PHE A 347 -9.40 19.75 -5.88
N LEU A 348 -10.27 20.65 -5.41
CA LEU A 348 -10.70 20.68 -4.00
C LEU A 348 -11.33 19.33 -3.61
N HIS A 349 -10.86 18.74 -2.51
CA HIS A 349 -11.26 17.41 -2.03
C HIS A 349 -11.01 16.28 -3.04
N GLY A 350 -10.11 16.49 -4.00
CA GLY A 350 -9.71 15.48 -4.96
C GLY A 350 -9.28 14.17 -4.30
N ARG A 351 -9.73 13.06 -4.88
CA ARG A 351 -9.36 11.70 -4.51
C ARG A 351 -8.57 11.07 -5.65
N THR A 352 -9.13 10.04 -6.28
CA THR A 352 -8.54 9.32 -7.41
C THR A 352 -9.53 9.17 -8.56
N GLU A 353 -9.01 9.10 -9.77
CA GLU A 353 -9.67 8.57 -10.98
C GLU A 353 -8.94 7.29 -11.43
N CYS A 354 -9.62 6.47 -12.24
CA CYS A 354 -9.07 5.28 -12.88
C CYS A 354 -8.46 5.62 -14.25
N VAL A 355 -7.22 5.20 -14.45
CA VAL A 355 -6.65 5.02 -15.79
C VAL A 355 -6.87 3.57 -16.18
N ARG A 356 -7.51 3.35 -17.34
CA ARG A 356 -7.73 2.02 -17.90
C ARG A 356 -6.59 1.68 -18.85
N SER A 357 -5.57 0.98 -18.34
CA SER A 357 -4.36 0.62 -19.12
C SER A 357 -4.64 -0.40 -20.23
N ALA A 358 -5.71 -1.18 -20.10
CA ALA A 358 -6.14 -2.13 -21.12
C ALA A 358 -6.90 -1.40 -22.25
N THR A 359 -6.16 -0.96 -23.26
CA THR A 359 -6.71 -0.29 -24.44
C THR A 359 -6.60 -1.15 -25.69
N ARG A 360 -7.26 -0.71 -26.78
CA ARG A 360 -7.11 -1.40 -28.07
C ARG A 360 -5.67 -1.34 -28.59
N ALA A 361 -5.00 -0.20 -28.48
CA ALA A 361 -3.60 -0.07 -28.88
C ALA A 361 -2.67 -0.98 -28.07
N ALA A 362 -2.88 -1.08 -26.74
CA ALA A 362 -2.13 -2.00 -25.90
C ALA A 362 -2.34 -3.46 -26.33
N LEU A 363 -3.57 -3.86 -26.63
CA LEU A 363 -3.88 -5.21 -27.11
C LEU A 363 -3.24 -5.51 -28.47
N ASP A 364 -3.31 -4.57 -29.42
CA ASP A 364 -2.72 -4.75 -30.75
C ASP A 364 -1.18 -4.87 -30.67
N PHE A 365 -0.53 -4.10 -29.78
CA PHE A 365 0.88 -4.30 -29.44
C PHE A 365 1.15 -5.68 -28.81
N CYS A 366 0.35 -6.08 -27.82
CA CYS A 366 0.52 -7.37 -27.13
C CYS A 366 0.44 -8.56 -28.09
N ARG A 367 -0.49 -8.53 -29.04
CA ARG A 367 -0.60 -9.50 -30.15
C ARG A 367 0.67 -9.52 -30.98
N ALA A 368 1.03 -8.38 -31.58
CA ALA A 368 2.19 -8.27 -32.45
C ALA A 368 3.52 -8.66 -31.76
N SER A 369 3.64 -8.47 -30.45
CA SER A 369 4.84 -8.79 -29.65
C SER A 369 4.81 -10.16 -28.97
N SER A 370 3.75 -10.94 -29.17
CA SER A 370 3.63 -12.32 -28.69
C SER A 370 3.51 -13.32 -29.83
N ASP A 371 2.89 -12.95 -30.96
CA ASP A 371 2.77 -13.79 -32.16
C ASP A 371 4.10 -14.27 -32.78
N PRO A 372 5.24 -13.52 -32.75
CA PRO A 372 6.53 -14.01 -33.24
C PRO A 372 7.13 -15.15 -32.39
N ILE A 373 6.60 -15.41 -31.19
CA ILE A 373 6.97 -16.57 -30.38
C ILE A 373 6.27 -17.84 -30.93
N PHE A 374 5.17 -17.67 -31.68
CA PHE A 374 4.32 -18.75 -32.18
C PHE A 374 4.37 -18.94 -33.72
N GLY A 375 5.10 -18.10 -34.46
CA GLY A 375 5.14 -18.11 -35.93
C GLY A 375 6.53 -18.40 -36.54
N GLN A 376 6.57 -19.25 -37.58
CA GLN A 376 7.79 -19.62 -38.33
C GLN A 376 8.35 -18.52 -39.27
N SER A 377 7.77 -17.32 -39.31
CA SER A 377 8.16 -16.27 -40.26
C SER A 377 9.20 -15.30 -39.68
N THR A 378 10.46 -15.51 -40.05
CA THR A 378 11.64 -14.66 -39.74
C THR A 378 11.73 -13.43 -40.66
N GLY A 379 10.69 -12.60 -40.68
CA GLY A 379 10.76 -11.22 -41.20
C GLY A 379 10.70 -10.24 -40.03
N SER A 380 11.54 -9.20 -40.00
CA SER A 380 11.67 -8.25 -38.87
C SER A 380 10.32 -7.60 -38.52
N ALA A 381 9.57 -8.20 -37.59
CA ALA A 381 8.33 -7.65 -37.04
C ALA A 381 8.59 -6.44 -36.12
N LEU A 382 9.86 -6.15 -35.83
CA LEU A 382 10.31 -5.10 -34.91
C LEU A 382 9.81 -3.69 -35.28
N PRO A 383 9.83 -3.23 -36.55
CA PRO A 383 9.31 -1.92 -36.90
C PRO A 383 7.80 -1.80 -36.60
N ALA A 384 7.02 -2.83 -36.94
CA ALA A 384 5.59 -2.85 -36.67
C ALA A 384 5.30 -2.88 -35.15
N GLN A 385 6.03 -3.73 -34.40
CA GLN A 385 5.93 -3.78 -32.94
C GLN A 385 6.29 -2.45 -32.30
N ARG A 386 7.31 -1.76 -32.80
CA ARG A 386 7.74 -0.45 -32.29
C ARG A 386 6.66 0.61 -32.45
N GLU A 387 6.06 0.70 -33.63
CA GLU A 387 4.97 1.67 -33.88
C GLU A 387 3.75 1.36 -33.03
N LEU A 388 3.37 0.08 -32.89
CA LEU A 388 2.29 -0.34 -32.00
C LEU A 388 2.60 -0.04 -30.53
N MET A 389 3.84 -0.27 -30.09
CA MET A 389 4.27 0.03 -28.72
C MET A 389 4.20 1.53 -28.43
N ARG A 390 4.64 2.37 -29.38
CA ARG A 390 4.57 3.83 -29.28
C ARG A 390 3.13 4.31 -29.18
N GLU A 391 2.25 3.77 -30.02
CA GLU A 391 0.83 4.10 -30.00
C GLU A 391 0.18 3.68 -28.67
N ALA A 392 0.50 2.49 -28.16
CA ALA A 392 0.03 2.04 -26.85
C ALA A 392 0.49 2.96 -25.71
N MET A 393 1.78 3.35 -25.69
CA MET A 393 2.31 4.27 -24.69
C MET A 393 1.74 5.69 -24.81
N ARG A 394 1.49 6.16 -26.03
CA ARG A 394 0.87 7.46 -26.32
C ARG A 394 -0.55 7.48 -25.76
N GLN A 395 -1.36 6.48 -26.09
CA GLN A 395 -2.74 6.36 -25.60
C GLN A 395 -2.80 6.26 -24.07
N HIS A 396 -1.89 5.49 -23.45
CA HIS A 396 -1.78 5.43 -21.99
C HIS A 396 -1.51 6.80 -21.37
N SER A 397 -0.55 7.54 -21.93
CA SER A 397 -0.19 8.88 -21.45
C SER A 397 -1.34 9.90 -21.61
N GLU A 398 -2.13 9.79 -22.68
CA GLU A 398 -3.33 10.60 -22.88
C GLU A 398 -4.43 10.26 -21.87
N ASN A 399 -4.67 8.98 -21.63
CA ASN A 399 -5.64 8.53 -20.63
C ASN A 399 -5.25 9.00 -19.21
N MET A 400 -3.95 8.93 -18.86
CA MET A 400 -3.42 9.45 -17.61
C MET A 400 -3.66 10.96 -17.49
N LEU A 401 -3.46 11.73 -18.55
CA LEU A 401 -3.72 13.17 -18.56
C LEU A 401 -5.21 13.47 -18.36
N LEU A 402 -6.11 12.73 -19.01
CA LEU A 402 -7.56 12.86 -18.83
C LEU A 402 -7.97 12.53 -17.40
N ALA A 403 -7.47 11.43 -16.84
CA ALA A 403 -7.78 11.02 -15.48
C ALA A 403 -7.32 12.07 -14.44
N LYS A 404 -6.11 12.63 -14.60
CA LYS A 404 -5.61 13.73 -13.74
C LYS A 404 -6.43 15.02 -13.86
N LYS A 405 -7.10 15.24 -15.00
CA LYS A 405 -8.07 16.32 -15.20
C LYS A 405 -9.48 15.96 -14.71
N ALA A 406 -9.66 14.84 -14.02
CA ALA A 406 -10.94 14.28 -13.60
C ALA A 406 -11.93 14.06 -14.78
N GLN A 407 -11.40 13.73 -15.95
CA GLN A 407 -12.14 13.42 -17.18
C GLN A 407 -12.15 11.92 -17.49
N GLY A 408 -11.86 11.08 -16.48
CA GLY A 408 -12.09 9.64 -16.58
C GLY A 408 -13.58 9.29 -16.44
N ILE A 409 -13.93 8.06 -16.80
CA ILE A 409 -15.33 7.62 -16.85
C ILE A 409 -15.77 6.90 -15.55
N ASP A 410 -14.83 6.27 -14.85
CA ASP A 410 -15.14 5.36 -13.75
C ASP A 410 -15.76 6.06 -12.54
N ARG A 411 -15.20 7.18 -12.09
CA ARG A 411 -15.80 7.93 -10.97
C ARG A 411 -17.12 8.60 -11.36
N HIS A 412 -17.25 9.05 -12.60
CA HIS A 412 -18.51 9.62 -13.09
C HIS A 412 -19.64 8.57 -13.08
N LEU A 413 -19.42 7.40 -13.67
CA LEU A 413 -20.41 6.31 -13.66
C LEU A 413 -20.70 5.81 -12.25
N PHE A 414 -19.69 5.72 -11.38
CA PHE A 414 -19.90 5.40 -9.97
C PHE A 414 -20.78 6.44 -9.28
N GLY A 415 -20.55 7.73 -9.53
CA GLY A 415 -21.38 8.83 -9.03
C GLY A 415 -22.84 8.69 -9.48
N LEU A 416 -23.09 8.46 -10.78
CA LEU A 416 -24.45 8.25 -11.32
C LEU A 416 -25.14 7.05 -10.67
N ARG A 417 -24.43 5.93 -10.48
CA ARG A 417 -24.94 4.76 -9.77
C ARG A 417 -25.36 5.12 -8.34
N LEU A 418 -24.52 5.86 -7.61
CA LEU A 418 -24.83 6.29 -6.25
C LEU A 418 -26.02 7.23 -6.19
N GLN A 419 -26.18 8.12 -7.18
CA GLN A 419 -27.36 9.00 -7.25
C GLN A 419 -28.64 8.18 -7.48
N ALA A 420 -28.64 7.21 -8.39
CA ALA A 420 -29.80 6.35 -8.61
C ALA A 420 -30.22 5.65 -7.31
N VAL A 421 -29.26 5.04 -6.60
CA VAL A 421 -29.51 4.39 -5.30
C VAL A 421 -30.04 5.37 -4.26
N LYS A 422 -29.41 6.55 -4.14
CA LYS A 422 -29.81 7.58 -3.17
C LYS A 422 -31.24 8.08 -3.39
N HIS A 423 -31.67 8.16 -4.65
CA HIS A 423 -32.98 8.67 -5.02
C HIS A 423 -34.03 7.55 -5.22
N GLY A 424 -33.69 6.29 -4.92
CA GLY A 424 -34.60 5.16 -5.07
C GLY A 424 -34.97 4.87 -6.53
N ILE A 425 -34.16 5.33 -7.48
CA ILE A 425 -34.34 5.07 -8.91
C ILE A 425 -33.82 3.65 -9.19
N PRO A 426 -34.56 2.80 -9.91
CA PRO A 426 -34.05 1.52 -10.39
C PRO A 426 -32.70 1.70 -11.09
N LEU A 427 -31.76 0.78 -10.85
CA LEU A 427 -30.43 0.88 -11.44
C LEU A 427 -30.55 0.85 -12.98
N PRO A 428 -30.00 1.85 -13.69
CA PRO A 428 -29.99 1.83 -15.16
C PRO A 428 -29.31 0.57 -15.72
N ASP A 429 -29.83 0.03 -16.82
CA ASP A 429 -29.43 -1.24 -17.45
C ASP A 429 -27.91 -1.37 -17.69
N ILE A 430 -27.22 -0.25 -17.94
CA ILE A 430 -25.77 -0.24 -18.12
C ILE A 430 -25.02 -0.85 -16.91
N PHE A 431 -25.52 -0.66 -15.69
CA PHE A 431 -24.87 -1.19 -14.48
C PHE A 431 -25.14 -2.68 -14.26
N GLU A 432 -26.19 -3.21 -14.90
CA GLU A 432 -26.51 -4.63 -14.87
C GLU A 432 -25.87 -5.39 -16.05
N ASN A 433 -25.51 -4.66 -17.11
CA ASN A 433 -24.89 -5.20 -18.31
C ASN A 433 -23.62 -6.03 -17.99
N PRO A 434 -23.54 -7.29 -18.45
CA PRO A 434 -22.39 -8.16 -18.21
C PRO A 434 -21.05 -7.60 -18.72
N VAL A 435 -21.06 -6.83 -19.82
CA VAL A 435 -19.86 -6.20 -20.39
C VAL A 435 -19.34 -5.10 -19.46
N PHE A 436 -20.23 -4.28 -18.90
CA PHE A 436 -19.85 -3.26 -17.92
C PHE A 436 -19.32 -3.90 -16.62
N LYS A 437 -19.98 -4.95 -16.12
CA LYS A 437 -19.49 -5.69 -14.94
C LYS A 437 -18.10 -6.28 -15.19
N ARG A 438 -17.87 -6.88 -16.36
CA ARG A 438 -16.56 -7.43 -16.75
C ARG A 438 -15.51 -6.33 -16.89
N SER A 439 -15.84 -5.17 -17.44
CA SER A 439 -14.91 -4.06 -17.55
C SER A 439 -14.56 -3.42 -16.21
N ALA A 440 -15.41 -3.60 -15.19
CA ALA A 440 -15.17 -3.17 -13.80
C ALA A 440 -14.66 -4.30 -12.88
N HIS A 441 -14.33 -5.47 -13.44
CA HIS A 441 -13.67 -6.56 -12.73
C HIS A 441 -12.16 -6.47 -12.95
N TRP A 442 -11.44 -5.96 -11.95
CA TRP A 442 -10.04 -5.57 -12.08
C TRP A 442 -9.08 -6.74 -11.84
N ASN A 443 -8.93 -7.61 -12.85
CA ASN A 443 -7.94 -8.70 -12.79
C ASN A 443 -6.50 -8.20 -12.62
N MET A 444 -6.18 -7.00 -13.09
CA MET A 444 -4.95 -6.30 -12.71
C MET A 444 -5.30 -4.98 -12.03
N SER A 445 -5.01 -4.90 -10.73
CA SER A 445 -5.07 -3.64 -10.01
C SER A 445 -3.64 -3.16 -9.78
N THR A 446 -3.32 -1.98 -10.30
CA THR A 446 -1.97 -1.43 -10.31
C THR A 446 -1.93 -0.06 -9.63
N SER A 447 -0.81 0.27 -9.00
CA SER A 447 -0.58 1.62 -8.50
C SER A 447 0.91 1.93 -8.44
N HIS A 448 1.25 3.08 -9.03
CA HIS A 448 2.58 3.68 -8.89
C HIS A 448 2.67 4.49 -7.61
N CYS A 449 3.70 4.25 -6.79
CA CYS A 449 3.89 4.96 -5.53
C CYS A 449 5.39 5.06 -5.22
N GLY A 450 6.12 5.89 -5.99
CA GLY A 450 7.56 6.06 -5.83
C GLY A 450 7.95 7.32 -5.08
N SER A 451 8.78 7.18 -4.04
CA SER A 451 9.62 8.26 -3.49
C SER A 451 11.01 7.72 -3.18
N SER A 452 12.00 8.60 -2.96
CA SER A 452 13.34 8.20 -2.55
C SER A 452 13.35 7.52 -1.18
N SER A 453 12.34 7.80 -0.35
CA SER A 453 12.19 7.29 1.01
C SER A 453 11.61 5.89 1.08
N LEU A 454 11.05 5.38 -0.02
CA LEU A 454 10.47 4.03 -0.07
C LEU A 454 11.40 3.02 -0.77
N SER A 455 11.47 1.83 -0.19
CA SER A 455 12.16 0.68 -0.76
C SER A 455 11.22 -0.29 -1.47
N LEU A 456 9.93 -0.32 -1.11
CA LEU A 456 8.92 -1.16 -1.72
C LEU A 456 7.52 -0.62 -1.39
N PHE A 457 6.56 -0.85 -2.27
CA PHE A 457 5.14 -0.58 -2.05
C PHE A 457 4.31 -1.72 -2.62
N GLY A 458 3.23 -2.11 -1.95
CA GLY A 458 2.38 -3.22 -2.39
C GLY A 458 1.05 -3.27 -1.65
N PHE A 459 0.11 -4.02 -2.24
CA PHE A 459 -1.23 -4.26 -1.71
C PHE A 459 -1.73 -5.62 -2.23
N GLY A 460 -2.73 -6.21 -1.56
CA GLY A 460 -3.34 -7.48 -1.96
C GLY A 460 -4.16 -7.37 -3.24
N SER A 461 -4.41 -8.50 -3.93
CA SER A 461 -5.32 -8.53 -5.08
C SER A 461 -6.74 -8.12 -4.69
N VAL A 462 -7.41 -7.36 -5.57
CA VAL A 462 -8.77 -6.83 -5.33
C VAL A 462 -9.88 -7.81 -5.71
N VAL A 463 -9.53 -8.85 -6.47
CA VAL A 463 -10.39 -9.97 -6.87
C VAL A 463 -9.63 -11.29 -6.68
N GLY A 464 -10.35 -12.39 -6.50
CA GLY A 464 -9.76 -13.71 -6.22
C GLY A 464 -8.96 -14.29 -7.39
N ASP A 465 -9.31 -13.91 -8.61
CA ASP A 465 -8.75 -14.34 -9.90
C ASP A 465 -7.85 -13.25 -10.54
N GLY A 466 -7.22 -12.42 -9.71
CA GLY A 466 -6.43 -11.28 -10.18
C GLY A 466 -5.16 -11.02 -9.40
N PHE A 467 -4.50 -9.92 -9.76
CA PHE A 467 -3.22 -9.47 -9.25
C PHE A 467 -3.32 -8.08 -8.62
N GLY A 468 -2.71 -7.91 -7.45
CA GLY A 468 -2.39 -6.60 -6.87
C GLY A 468 -0.93 -6.25 -7.17
N ILE A 469 -0.69 -5.15 -7.87
CA ILE A 469 0.63 -4.78 -8.38
C ILE A 469 1.00 -3.37 -7.90
N GLY A 470 1.79 -3.29 -6.84
CA GLY A 470 2.43 -2.04 -6.42
C GLY A 470 3.80 -1.91 -7.07
N TYR A 471 4.12 -0.76 -7.66
CA TYR A 471 5.41 -0.58 -8.31
C TYR A 471 6.02 0.81 -8.10
N MET A 472 7.34 0.84 -8.15
CA MET A 472 8.15 2.05 -8.06
C MET A 472 9.18 2.04 -9.19
N ILE A 473 9.33 3.19 -9.83
CA ILE A 473 10.27 3.40 -10.92
C ILE A 473 11.34 4.34 -10.39
N LYS A 474 12.52 3.80 -10.09
CA LYS A 474 13.70 4.59 -9.72
C LYS A 474 14.53 4.88 -10.97
N ASN A 475 15.56 5.70 -10.86
CA ASN A 475 16.35 6.10 -12.03
C ASN A 475 17.07 4.92 -12.69
N ASP A 476 17.59 4.00 -11.88
CA ASP A 476 18.46 2.88 -12.25
C ASP A 476 17.78 1.51 -12.18
N HIS A 477 16.61 1.41 -11.53
CA HIS A 477 15.89 0.15 -11.36
C HIS A 477 14.37 0.33 -11.24
N ILE A 478 13.64 -0.78 -11.30
CA ILE A 478 12.19 -0.86 -11.08
C ILE A 478 11.94 -1.89 -9.98
N ASP A 479 11.14 -1.54 -8.98
CA ASP A 479 10.72 -2.45 -7.92
C ASP A 479 9.22 -2.72 -8.05
N VAL A 480 8.82 -3.99 -8.05
CA VAL A 480 7.42 -4.40 -8.21
C VAL A 480 7.06 -5.42 -7.14
N CYS A 481 6.02 -5.14 -6.35
CA CYS A 481 5.37 -6.09 -5.44
C CYS A 481 4.10 -6.62 -6.11
N ILE A 482 4.07 -7.93 -6.35
CA ILE A 482 2.96 -8.63 -6.99
C ILE A 482 2.31 -9.54 -5.95
N THR A 483 0.98 -9.45 -5.84
CA THR A 483 0.19 -10.33 -4.99
C THR A 483 -0.92 -11.01 -5.78
N SER A 484 -1.24 -12.25 -5.41
CA SER A 484 -2.32 -13.05 -5.99
C SER A 484 -2.87 -14.03 -4.95
N LYS A 485 -3.86 -14.85 -5.33
CA LYS A 485 -4.36 -15.93 -4.48
C LYS A 485 -3.87 -17.27 -5.02
N TYR A 486 -3.13 -18.05 -4.22
CA TYR A 486 -2.65 -19.37 -4.67
C TYR A 486 -3.80 -20.33 -4.99
N THR A 487 -4.98 -20.09 -4.40
CA THR A 487 -6.18 -20.91 -4.58
C THR A 487 -6.77 -20.81 -5.97
N HIS A 488 -6.39 -19.80 -6.76
CA HIS A 488 -6.85 -19.68 -8.13
C HIS A 488 -5.82 -20.31 -9.09
N PRO A 489 -6.20 -21.33 -9.88
CA PRO A 489 -5.25 -22.17 -10.62
C PRO A 489 -4.44 -21.41 -11.67
N TYR A 490 -4.94 -20.24 -12.11
CA TYR A 490 -4.32 -19.44 -13.16
C TYR A 490 -3.51 -18.23 -12.63
N THR A 491 -3.49 -17.95 -11.32
CA THR A 491 -2.70 -16.82 -10.81
C THR A 491 -1.48 -17.31 -10.05
N SER A 492 -0.29 -16.92 -10.50
CA SER A 492 0.93 -17.03 -9.69
C SER A 492 1.72 -15.73 -9.71
N SER A 493 1.98 -15.17 -8.53
CA SER A 493 2.77 -13.93 -8.39
C SER A 493 4.21 -14.13 -8.85
N LYS A 494 4.79 -15.31 -8.56
CA LYS A 494 6.15 -15.66 -8.99
C LYS A 494 6.26 -15.80 -10.50
N VAL A 495 5.33 -16.53 -11.12
CA VAL A 495 5.32 -16.69 -12.60
C VAL A 495 5.11 -15.33 -13.27
N PHE A 496 4.20 -14.50 -12.76
CA PHE A 496 3.99 -13.14 -13.25
C PHE A 496 5.28 -12.32 -13.18
N ALA A 497 6.00 -12.35 -12.05
CA ALA A 497 7.27 -11.64 -11.89
C ALA A 497 8.32 -12.07 -12.94
N THR A 498 8.44 -13.37 -13.20
CA THR A 498 9.37 -13.91 -14.22
C THR A 498 9.02 -13.42 -15.63
N ILE A 499 7.75 -13.52 -16.02
CA ILE A 499 7.30 -13.09 -17.35
C ILE A 499 7.35 -11.55 -17.48
N LEU A 500 7.15 -10.82 -16.39
CA LEU A 500 7.30 -9.36 -16.36
C LEU A 500 8.74 -8.94 -16.63
N GLN A 501 9.73 -9.57 -15.99
CA GLN A 501 11.14 -9.31 -16.26
C GLN A 501 11.47 -9.51 -17.75
N ALA A 502 11.00 -10.62 -18.34
CA ALA A 502 11.16 -10.90 -19.76
C ALA A 502 10.46 -9.85 -20.65
N SER A 503 9.29 -9.39 -20.26
CA SER A 503 8.51 -8.40 -21.01
C SER A 503 9.15 -7.01 -20.99
N LEU A 504 9.67 -6.58 -19.84
CA LEU A 504 10.44 -5.33 -19.70
C LEU A 504 11.69 -5.34 -20.59
N LEU A 505 12.47 -6.42 -20.56
CA LEU A 505 13.66 -6.56 -21.39
C LEU A 505 13.33 -6.58 -22.89
N HIS A 506 12.28 -7.31 -23.28
CA HIS A 506 11.83 -7.36 -24.67
C HIS A 506 11.42 -5.98 -25.19
N MET A 507 10.61 -5.26 -24.40
CA MET A 507 10.19 -3.90 -24.75
C MET A 507 11.36 -2.94 -24.88
N MET A 508 12.38 -3.07 -24.03
CA MET A 508 13.60 -2.26 -24.14
C MET A 508 14.35 -2.58 -25.45
N GLY A 509 14.47 -3.85 -25.82
CA GLY A 509 15.06 -4.25 -27.09
C GLY A 509 14.33 -3.68 -28.32
N ILE A 510 12.99 -3.59 -28.28
CA ILE A 510 12.19 -2.99 -29.35
C ILE A 510 12.53 -1.50 -29.52
N VAL A 511 12.62 -0.73 -28.44
CA VAL A 511 12.90 0.71 -28.51
C VAL A 511 14.38 1.00 -28.83
N GLU A 512 15.32 0.20 -28.35
CA GLU A 512 16.76 0.37 -28.65
C GLU A 512 17.12 -0.06 -30.07
N SER A 513 16.32 -0.93 -30.71
CA SER A 513 16.52 -1.29 -32.12
C SER A 513 16.39 -0.09 -33.09
N GLU A 514 15.89 1.05 -32.62
CA GLU A 514 15.83 2.29 -33.38
C GLU A 514 17.15 3.07 -33.36
N SER A 515 17.85 3.10 -32.22
CA SER A 515 19.12 3.82 -32.07
C SER A 515 20.28 3.10 -32.78
N SER A 516 20.13 1.79 -33.00
CA SER A 516 21.11 0.94 -33.68
C SER A 516 21.04 0.97 -35.21
N HIS A 517 20.07 1.68 -35.83
CA HIS A 517 20.17 2.02 -37.26
C HIS A 517 21.36 2.96 -37.59
N GLN A 518 22.11 3.44 -36.60
CA GLN A 518 23.41 4.11 -36.78
C GLN A 518 24.64 3.23 -36.52
N ARG A 519 24.50 2.00 -36.01
CA ARG A 519 25.63 1.06 -35.84
C ARG A 519 25.15 -0.37 -36.07
N ALA A 520 25.46 -0.88 -37.26
CA ALA A 520 25.34 -2.30 -37.55
C ALA A 520 26.16 -3.11 -36.52
N GLU A 521 25.47 -3.99 -35.81
CA GLU A 521 25.75 -5.42 -35.72
C GLU A 521 24.66 -6.07 -34.87
N ALA A 522 23.84 -6.90 -35.51
CA ALA A 522 22.76 -7.62 -34.88
C ALA A 522 23.30 -8.64 -33.88
N ARG A 523 23.15 -8.37 -32.58
CA ARG A 523 23.16 -9.43 -31.58
C ARG A 523 21.78 -10.06 -31.55
N THR A 524 21.69 -11.27 -32.09
CA THR A 524 20.55 -12.16 -31.91
C THR A 524 20.38 -12.43 -30.42
N LEU A 525 19.39 -11.79 -29.79
CA LEU A 525 18.96 -12.14 -28.44
C LEU A 525 18.24 -13.48 -28.54
N LEU A 526 18.95 -14.56 -28.22
CA LEU A 526 18.36 -15.86 -28.00
C LEU A 526 17.52 -15.78 -26.71
N PHE A 527 16.21 -15.59 -26.88
CA PHE A 527 15.25 -15.71 -25.80
C PHE A 527 15.04 -17.20 -25.50
N THR A 528 15.51 -17.67 -24.36
CA THR A 528 15.11 -18.96 -23.79
C THR A 528 14.07 -18.69 -22.71
N HIS A 529 12.87 -19.24 -22.88
CA HIS A 529 11.82 -19.17 -21.86
C HIS A 529 12.32 -19.88 -20.59
N PRO A 530 12.37 -19.23 -19.41
CA PRO A 530 13.12 -19.74 -18.24
C PRO A 530 12.57 -21.02 -17.59
N THR A 531 11.43 -21.53 -18.07
CA THR A 531 10.68 -22.61 -17.42
C THR A 531 10.47 -23.84 -18.30
N GLY A 532 11.02 -23.89 -19.52
CA GLY A 532 10.86 -25.06 -20.39
C GLY A 532 9.40 -25.43 -20.73
N PHE A 533 8.45 -24.48 -20.63
CA PHE A 533 7.03 -24.73 -20.90
C PHE A 533 6.76 -24.85 -22.41
N ASN A 534 6.99 -26.04 -22.96
CA ASN A 534 6.46 -26.45 -24.27
C ASN A 534 5.09 -27.17 -24.16
N ASP A 535 4.49 -27.26 -22.97
CA ASP A 535 3.36 -28.16 -22.69
C ASP A 535 1.99 -27.46 -22.60
N PHE A 536 1.84 -26.25 -23.13
CA PHE A 536 0.53 -25.59 -23.21
C PHE A 536 -0.08 -25.79 -24.59
N LYS A 537 -1.27 -26.40 -24.65
CA LYS A 537 -2.13 -26.36 -25.84
C LYS A 537 -3.02 -25.13 -25.76
N TYR A 538 -3.04 -24.36 -26.83
CA TYR A 538 -3.93 -23.20 -26.97
C TYR A 538 -5.32 -23.67 -27.41
N ASP A 539 -6.31 -23.42 -26.58
CA ASP A 539 -7.73 -23.60 -26.87
C ASP A 539 -8.36 -22.26 -27.29
N PRO A 540 -9.10 -22.18 -28.42
CA PRO A 540 -9.68 -20.93 -28.91
C PRO A 540 -10.77 -20.30 -28.03
N GLU A 541 -11.43 -21.08 -27.16
CA GLU A 541 -12.48 -20.60 -26.26
C GLU A 541 -11.95 -20.36 -24.84
N GLU A 542 -10.99 -21.16 -24.38
CA GLU A 542 -10.50 -21.14 -22.99
C GLU A 542 -9.11 -20.52 -22.80
N GLY A 543 -8.34 -20.32 -23.87
CA GLY A 543 -6.93 -19.89 -23.80
C GLY A 543 -5.99 -21.07 -23.58
N PHE A 544 -4.83 -20.87 -22.93
CA PHE A 544 -3.90 -21.97 -22.70
C PHE A 544 -4.43 -22.95 -21.65
N VAL A 545 -4.66 -24.21 -22.04
CA VAL A 545 -5.16 -25.29 -21.17
C VAL A 545 -3.98 -26.17 -20.74
N TYR A 546 -3.86 -26.42 -19.44
CA TYR A 546 -2.82 -27.26 -18.84
C TYR A 546 -3.27 -28.73 -18.89
N GLU A 547 -2.57 -29.59 -19.64
CA GLU A 547 -2.73 -31.04 -19.49
C GLU A 547 -1.85 -31.51 -18.33
N ALA A 548 -2.48 -32.03 -17.28
CA ALA A 548 -1.76 -32.61 -16.15
C ALA A 548 -0.90 -33.78 -16.64
N PHE A 549 0.38 -33.77 -16.25
CA PHE A 549 1.31 -34.88 -16.42
C PHE A 549 0.63 -36.18 -15.97
N LYS A 550 0.42 -37.12 -16.90
CA LYS A 550 0.18 -38.53 -16.54
C LYS A 550 1.55 -39.11 -16.17
N GLU A 551 1.58 -39.74 -15.00
CA GLU A 551 2.76 -40.28 -14.28
C GLU A 551 3.87 -40.89 -15.15
#